data_AF-A0A7V9BP59-F1
#
_entry.id   AF-A0A7V9BP59-F1
#
_cell.length_a   1.000
_cell.length_b   1.000
_cell.length_c   1.000
_cell.angle_alpha   90.00
_cell.angle_beta   90.00
_cell.angle_gamma   90.00
#
_symmetry.space_group_name_H-M   'P 1'
#
loop_
_entity.id
_entity.type
_entity.pdbx_description
1 polymer ?
#
loop_
_entity_poly.entity_id
_entity_poly.type
_entity_poly.pdbx_seq_one_letter_code
_entity_poly.pdbx_strand_id
1 'polypeptide(L)'
;MADDQAAPTAADQAIGARVRRVRSRRGLSLEQTAGLAGIGKSYLSKLETGQRRFIRRGLIEDLAQALSCSVADLTGQPYLAVDRQSVAAAAVIPAVSAALHDVTLDDVPDVAARPVDQLARAAGEALAYADDVRFDLAASGLDALVTELHVQAVAGGEDDRRTALAALVQATIVVRALAGTLGYAELAVTATRRGYDAARRLERPDLVGLMAMGRAMTLGRLGARRRAEAIAETVLDELATEPGPSSEDTTVAQARGMLHLSAALVSVRDGRDDDAADHLTEAQSLADHTGE
;
A
#
# COMPACT_ATOMS: atom_id res chain seq x y z
N MET A 1 -10.48 -25.66 3.44
CA MET A 1 -10.78 -26.19 4.79
C MET A 1 -9.58 -26.88 5.49
N ALA A 2 -8.39 -27.02 4.88
CA ALA A 2 -7.25 -27.73 5.50
C ALA A 2 -6.26 -26.85 6.29
N ASP A 3 -6.31 -25.51 6.19
CA ASP A 3 -5.33 -24.59 6.81
C ASP A 3 -5.74 -24.08 8.22
N ASP A 4 -6.97 -24.38 8.66
CA ASP A 4 -7.53 -23.90 9.94
C ASP A 4 -7.06 -24.72 11.17
N GLN A 5 -6.20 -25.73 10.97
CA GLN A 5 -5.65 -26.57 12.03
C GLN A 5 -4.15 -26.35 12.30
N ALA A 6 -3.47 -25.47 11.57
CA ALA A 6 -2.06 -25.19 11.86
C ALA A 6 -1.91 -24.47 13.20
N ALA A 7 -0.84 -24.80 13.94
CA ALA A 7 -0.55 -24.19 15.23
C ALA A 7 -0.32 -22.66 15.12
N PRO A 8 -0.72 -21.85 16.12
CA PRO A 8 -0.44 -20.42 16.15
C PRO A 8 1.06 -20.12 16.05
N THR A 9 1.42 -19.16 15.19
CA THR A 9 2.79 -18.71 15.01
C THR A 9 3.25 -17.81 16.17
N ALA A 10 4.55 -17.57 16.28
CA ALA A 10 5.07 -16.59 17.24
C ALA A 10 4.50 -15.17 16.98
N ALA A 11 4.22 -14.83 15.71
CA ALA A 11 3.57 -13.58 15.35
C ALA A 11 2.12 -13.51 15.86
N ASP A 12 1.34 -14.58 15.68
CA ASP A 12 -0.04 -14.68 16.21
C ASP A 12 -0.05 -14.50 17.73
N GLN A 13 0.87 -15.16 18.45
CA GLN A 13 0.99 -15.06 19.89
C GLN A 13 1.34 -13.63 20.34
N ALA A 14 2.28 -12.98 19.66
CA ALA A 14 2.66 -11.60 19.95
C ALA A 14 1.49 -10.63 19.72
N ILE A 15 0.75 -10.77 18.62
CA ILE A 15 -0.45 -9.97 18.34
C ILE A 15 -1.50 -10.18 19.43
N GLY A 16 -1.81 -11.44 19.77
CA GLY A 16 -2.76 -11.79 20.83
C GLY A 16 -2.41 -11.16 22.18
N ALA A 17 -1.13 -11.20 22.56
CA ALA A 17 -0.64 -10.57 23.78
C ALA A 17 -0.79 -9.04 23.76
N ARG A 18 -0.55 -8.38 22.61
CA ARG A 18 -0.77 -6.93 22.45
C ARG A 18 -2.25 -6.57 22.51
N VAL A 19 -3.12 -7.32 21.84
CA VAL A 19 -4.59 -7.18 21.91
C VAL A 19 -5.05 -7.20 23.37
N ARG A 20 -4.64 -8.23 24.13
CA ARG A 20 -4.94 -8.35 25.56
C ARG A 20 -4.45 -7.14 26.36
N ARG A 21 -3.21 -6.72 26.12
CA ARG A 21 -2.60 -5.57 26.82
C ARG A 21 -3.35 -4.27 26.56
N VAL A 22 -3.70 -3.98 25.30
CA VAL A 22 -4.47 -2.80 24.93
C VAL A 22 -5.86 -2.85 25.54
N ARG A 23 -6.56 -3.99 25.42
CA ARG A 23 -7.88 -4.20 26.02
C ARG A 23 -7.87 -3.95 27.52
N SER A 24 -6.95 -4.58 28.25
CA SER A 24 -6.82 -4.42 29.70
C SER A 24 -6.55 -2.98 30.12
N ARG A 25 -5.70 -2.25 29.39
CA ARG A 25 -5.41 -0.83 29.67
C ARG A 25 -6.63 0.07 29.47
N ARG A 26 -7.55 -0.33 28.59
CA ARG A 26 -8.81 0.39 28.32
C ARG A 26 -9.95 -0.02 29.23
N GLY A 27 -9.74 -0.97 30.15
CA GLY A 27 -10.77 -1.44 31.06
C GLY A 27 -11.92 -2.20 30.38
N LEU A 28 -11.74 -2.67 29.14
CA LEU A 28 -12.78 -3.39 28.40
C LEU A 28 -12.79 -4.87 28.79
N SER A 29 -13.98 -5.44 29.00
CA SER A 29 -14.15 -6.87 29.19
C SER A 29 -13.97 -7.63 27.87
N LEU A 30 -13.67 -8.94 27.95
CA LEU A 30 -13.64 -9.80 26.77
C LEU A 30 -14.96 -9.77 25.99
N GLU A 31 -16.08 -9.65 26.70
CA GLU A 31 -17.41 -9.66 26.10
C GLU A 31 -17.71 -8.37 25.34
N GLN A 32 -17.35 -7.22 25.93
CA GLN A 32 -17.47 -5.92 25.27
C GLN A 32 -16.61 -5.85 24.00
N THR A 33 -15.33 -6.20 24.09
CA THR A 33 -14.42 -6.16 22.93
C THR A 33 -14.84 -7.15 21.85
N ALA A 34 -15.23 -8.37 22.22
CA ALA A 34 -15.66 -9.38 21.26
C ALA A 34 -16.94 -8.95 20.53
N GLY A 35 -17.92 -8.38 21.25
CA GLY A 35 -19.13 -7.82 20.67
C GLY A 35 -18.85 -6.68 19.69
N LEU A 36 -17.99 -5.73 20.07
CA LEU A 36 -17.58 -4.62 19.20
C LEU A 36 -16.82 -5.09 17.94
N ALA A 37 -16.02 -6.14 18.05
CA ALA A 37 -15.26 -6.71 16.94
C ALA A 37 -16.06 -7.76 16.12
N GLY A 38 -17.34 -7.99 16.43
CA GLY A 38 -18.18 -8.95 15.71
C GLY A 38 -17.76 -10.41 15.85
N ILE A 39 -17.15 -10.79 16.98
CA ILE A 39 -16.67 -12.16 17.23
C ILE A 39 -17.16 -12.72 18.56
N GLY A 40 -17.04 -14.04 18.74
CA GLY A 40 -17.38 -14.69 20.01
C GLY A 40 -16.33 -14.46 21.12
N LYS A 41 -16.79 -14.25 22.36
CA LYS A 41 -15.93 -14.11 23.56
C LYS A 41 -14.88 -15.22 23.70
N SER A 42 -15.28 -16.47 23.49
CA SER A 42 -14.37 -17.64 23.56
C SER A 42 -13.29 -17.57 22.49
N TYR A 43 -13.64 -17.08 21.30
CA TYR A 43 -12.68 -16.90 20.21
C TYR A 43 -11.66 -15.80 20.53
N LEU A 44 -12.11 -14.64 21.01
CA LEU A 44 -11.21 -13.57 21.48
C LEU A 44 -10.26 -14.05 22.59
N SER A 45 -10.77 -14.80 23.56
CA SER A 45 -9.94 -15.37 24.64
C SER A 45 -8.82 -16.27 24.10
N LYS A 46 -9.13 -17.11 23.11
CA LYS A 46 -8.14 -17.99 22.46
C LYS A 46 -7.13 -17.21 21.62
N LEU A 47 -7.54 -16.13 20.97
CA LEU A 47 -6.61 -15.23 20.26
C LEU A 47 -5.65 -14.55 21.25
N GLU A 48 -6.18 -13.96 22.33
CA GLU A 48 -5.38 -13.27 23.36
C GLU A 48 -4.39 -14.17 24.09
N THR A 49 -4.66 -15.46 24.14
CA THR A 49 -3.80 -16.48 24.78
C THR A 49 -2.91 -17.21 23.80
N GLY A 50 -2.92 -16.83 22.52
CA GLY A 50 -2.09 -17.46 21.49
C GLY A 50 -2.49 -18.89 21.17
N GLN A 51 -3.72 -19.29 21.46
CA GLN A 51 -4.28 -20.61 21.19
C GLN A 51 -5.01 -20.68 19.83
N ARG A 52 -5.21 -19.54 19.16
CA ARG A 52 -5.81 -19.43 17.83
C ARG A 52 -5.03 -18.46 16.95
N ARG A 53 -5.03 -18.74 15.65
CA ARG A 53 -4.45 -17.91 14.58
C ARG A 53 -5.39 -16.78 14.18
N PHE A 54 -4.85 -15.69 13.66
CA PHE A 54 -5.62 -14.62 13.01
C PHE A 54 -5.91 -14.98 11.54
N ILE A 55 -6.82 -15.95 11.32
CA ILE A 55 -7.13 -16.47 9.97
C ILE A 55 -8.06 -15.55 9.16
N ARG A 56 -8.96 -14.83 9.84
CA ARG A 56 -9.98 -14.01 9.18
C ARG A 56 -9.33 -12.71 8.71
N ARG A 57 -9.43 -12.44 7.40
CA ARG A 57 -9.01 -11.16 6.80
C ARG A 57 -9.85 -10.03 7.43
N GLY A 58 -9.22 -8.92 7.80
CA GLY A 58 -9.92 -7.80 8.45
C GLY A 58 -10.03 -7.89 9.98
N LEU A 59 -9.75 -9.05 10.59
CA LEU A 59 -9.95 -9.24 12.04
C LEU A 59 -9.05 -8.34 12.90
N ILE A 60 -7.81 -8.09 12.46
CA ILE A 60 -6.89 -7.22 13.20
C ILE A 60 -7.38 -5.77 13.12
N GLU A 61 -7.86 -5.34 11.95
CA GLU A 61 -8.47 -4.03 11.73
C GLU A 61 -9.73 -3.85 12.59
N ASP A 62 -10.60 -4.87 12.65
CA ASP A 62 -11.81 -4.84 13.49
C ASP A 62 -11.48 -4.76 14.98
N LEU A 63 -10.46 -5.50 15.43
CA LEU A 63 -9.99 -5.43 16.81
C LEU A 63 -9.33 -4.08 17.11
N ALA A 64 -8.55 -3.53 16.19
CA ALA A 64 -7.95 -2.20 16.33
C ALA A 64 -9.04 -1.13 16.48
N GLN A 65 -10.09 -1.21 15.65
CA GLN A 65 -11.25 -0.33 15.73
C GLN A 65 -12.03 -0.49 17.05
N ALA A 66 -12.34 -1.73 17.45
CA ALA A 66 -13.03 -2.04 18.70
C ALA A 66 -12.24 -1.57 19.94
N LEU A 67 -10.91 -1.63 19.85
CA LEU A 67 -9.99 -1.15 20.87
C LEU A 67 -9.57 0.30 20.66
N SER A 68 -10.11 1.01 19.66
CA SER A 68 -9.75 2.37 19.23
C SER A 68 -8.24 2.67 19.25
N CYS A 69 -7.44 1.72 18.78
CA CYS A 69 -6.00 1.85 18.58
C CYS A 69 -5.65 1.68 17.10
N SER A 70 -4.39 1.88 16.74
CA SER A 70 -3.92 1.62 15.38
C SER A 70 -3.71 0.12 15.15
N VAL A 71 -3.72 -0.31 13.88
CA VAL A 71 -3.27 -1.67 13.49
C VAL A 71 -1.79 -1.88 13.88
N ALA A 72 -0.99 -0.81 13.83
CA ALA A 72 0.41 -0.83 14.25
C ALA A 72 0.58 -1.21 15.73
N ASP A 73 -0.29 -0.72 16.61
CA ASP A 73 -0.27 -1.06 18.05
C ASP A 73 -0.46 -2.56 18.31
N LEU A 74 -1.26 -3.23 17.46
CA LEU A 74 -1.54 -4.66 17.58
C LEU A 74 -0.49 -5.53 16.89
N THR A 75 0.03 -5.07 15.75
CA THR A 75 1.02 -5.80 14.94
C THR A 75 2.46 -5.57 15.40
N GLY A 76 2.71 -4.53 16.19
CA GLY A 76 4.04 -4.14 16.67
C GLY A 76 4.87 -3.46 15.61
N GLN A 77 4.22 -2.70 14.73
CA GLN A 77 4.89 -1.88 13.72
C GLN A 77 5.43 -0.57 14.34
N PRO A 78 6.47 0.04 13.76
CA PRO A 78 7.29 -0.48 12.65
C PRO A 78 8.08 -1.72 13.08
N TYR A 79 8.35 -2.62 12.13
CA TYR A 79 9.00 -3.89 12.44
C TYR A 79 10.49 -3.70 12.70
N LEU A 80 11.02 -4.42 13.71
CA LEU A 80 12.46 -4.48 13.92
C LEU A 80 13.11 -5.21 12.76
N ALA A 81 14.13 -4.60 12.15
CA ALA A 81 14.92 -5.25 11.13
C ALA A 81 15.64 -6.48 11.70
N VAL A 82 15.46 -7.63 11.05
CA VAL A 82 15.99 -8.93 11.51
C VAL A 82 17.27 -9.34 10.80
N ASP A 83 17.65 -8.63 9.74
CA ASP A 83 18.81 -8.89 8.90
C ASP A 83 19.45 -7.57 8.41
N ARG A 84 20.67 -7.66 7.87
CA ARG A 84 21.45 -6.49 7.42
C ARG A 84 20.76 -5.70 6.30
N GLN A 85 20.10 -6.40 5.38
CA GLN A 85 19.42 -5.80 4.25
C GLN A 85 18.22 -4.96 4.73
N SER A 86 17.43 -5.51 5.65
CA SER A 86 16.32 -4.82 6.31
C SER A 86 16.79 -3.62 7.15
N VAL A 87 17.97 -3.69 7.78
CA VAL A 87 18.57 -2.56 8.51
C VAL A 87 18.93 -1.42 7.56
N ALA A 88 19.60 -1.74 6.43
CA ALA A 88 19.97 -0.74 5.43
C ALA A 88 18.73 -0.07 4.81
N ALA A 89 17.72 -0.87 4.46
CA ALA A 89 16.45 -0.37 3.95
C ALA A 89 15.71 0.52 4.97
N ALA A 90 15.73 0.16 6.27
CA ALA A 90 15.12 0.97 7.31
C ALA A 90 15.86 2.29 7.57
N ALA A 91 17.17 2.35 7.31
CA ALA A 91 17.98 3.54 7.57
C ALA A 91 17.60 4.74 6.68
N VAL A 92 17.06 4.50 5.48
CA VAL A 92 16.64 5.59 4.56
C VAL A 92 15.30 6.22 4.97
N ILE A 93 14.49 5.52 5.76
CA ILE A 93 13.09 5.89 6.02
C ILE A 93 12.93 7.32 6.57
N PRO A 94 13.72 7.78 7.57
CA PRO A 94 13.60 9.15 8.07
C PRO A 94 13.89 10.20 7.00
N ALA A 95 14.90 9.99 6.16
CA ALA A 95 15.29 10.91 5.10
C ALA A 95 14.22 10.99 4.00
N VAL A 96 13.71 9.84 3.55
CA VAL A 96 12.61 9.77 2.57
C VAL A 96 11.34 10.40 3.12
N SER A 97 11.04 10.19 4.40
CA SER A 97 9.88 10.81 5.05
C SER A 97 10.01 12.32 5.09
N ALA A 98 11.18 12.85 5.44
CA ALA A 98 11.45 14.29 5.42
C ALA A 98 11.30 14.85 3.99
N ALA A 99 11.91 14.20 3.00
CA ALA A 99 11.82 14.59 1.60
C ALA A 99 10.36 14.69 1.12
N LEU A 100 9.51 13.69 1.40
CA LEU A 100 8.10 13.70 0.97
C LEU A 100 7.23 14.77 1.66
N HIS A 101 7.65 15.25 2.83
CA HIS A 101 7.01 16.39 3.52
C HIS A 101 7.45 17.74 2.96
N ASP A 102 8.68 17.83 2.46
CA ASP A 102 9.27 19.05 1.92
C ASP A 102 8.88 19.31 0.46
N VAL A 103 8.26 18.33 -0.22
CA VAL A 103 7.89 18.42 -1.64
C VAL A 103 6.41 18.17 -1.91
N THR A 104 5.88 18.95 -2.85
CA THR A 104 4.60 18.75 -3.53
C THR A 104 4.78 18.99 -5.04
N LEU A 105 3.70 18.87 -5.82
CA LEU A 105 3.73 19.23 -7.25
C LEU A 105 3.58 20.73 -7.51
N ASP A 106 3.46 21.54 -6.45
CA ASP A 106 3.26 22.99 -6.54
C ASP A 106 4.29 23.79 -5.72
N ASP A 107 5.02 23.12 -4.83
CA ASP A 107 5.98 23.70 -3.89
C ASP A 107 7.14 22.72 -3.67
N VAL A 108 8.35 23.21 -3.91
CA VAL A 108 9.60 22.43 -3.88
C VAL A 108 10.73 23.29 -3.32
N PRO A 109 11.72 22.68 -2.65
CA PRO A 109 12.87 23.40 -2.15
C PRO A 109 13.74 23.94 -3.29
N ASP A 110 14.42 25.06 -3.04
CA ASP A 110 15.39 25.66 -3.96
C ASP A 110 16.72 24.88 -3.90
N VAL A 111 16.74 23.72 -4.55
CA VAL A 111 17.91 22.84 -4.67
C VAL A 111 18.16 22.48 -6.13
N ALA A 112 19.43 22.32 -6.48
CA ALA A 112 19.79 21.87 -7.81
C ALA A 112 19.35 20.41 -8.03
N ALA A 113 18.65 20.15 -9.13
CA ALA A 113 18.29 18.80 -9.55
C ALA A 113 19.21 18.31 -10.68
N ARG A 114 19.59 17.04 -10.63
CA ARG A 114 20.25 16.36 -11.76
C ARG A 114 19.39 16.42 -13.02
N PRO A 115 19.99 16.26 -14.21
CA PRO A 115 19.25 16.10 -15.46
C PRO A 115 18.19 14.99 -15.37
N VAL A 116 17.01 15.25 -15.92
CA VAL A 116 15.84 14.37 -15.75
C VAL A 116 16.08 12.96 -16.31
N ASP A 117 16.89 12.81 -17.36
CA ASP A 117 17.23 11.50 -17.93
C ASP A 117 17.98 10.61 -16.94
N GLN A 118 18.84 11.22 -16.11
CA GLN A 118 19.56 10.52 -15.04
C GLN A 118 18.64 10.13 -13.90
N LEU A 119 17.71 11.01 -13.54
CA LEU A 119 16.71 10.74 -12.51
C LEU A 119 15.73 9.64 -12.94
N ALA A 120 15.26 9.68 -14.19
CA ALA A 120 14.37 8.65 -14.73
C ALA A 120 15.04 7.28 -14.79
N ARG A 121 16.31 7.22 -15.19
CA ARG A 121 17.11 5.99 -15.15
C ARG A 121 17.24 5.45 -13.73
N ALA A 122 17.58 6.31 -12.77
CA ALA A 122 17.71 5.93 -11.36
C ALA A 122 16.38 5.43 -10.77
N ALA A 123 15.25 6.04 -11.14
CA ALA A 123 13.93 5.59 -10.71
C ALA A 123 13.58 4.20 -11.28
N GLY A 124 13.89 3.95 -12.56
CA GLY A 124 13.74 2.63 -13.18
C GLY A 124 14.63 1.56 -12.54
N GLU A 125 15.89 1.87 -12.25
CA GLU A 125 16.82 0.97 -11.55
C GLU A 125 16.33 0.65 -10.13
N ALA A 126 15.90 1.66 -9.38
CA ALA A 126 15.35 1.47 -8.04
C ALA A 126 14.09 0.60 -8.04
N LEU A 127 13.23 0.76 -9.05
CA LEU A 127 12.04 -0.07 -9.22
C LEU A 127 12.42 -1.53 -9.52
N ALA A 128 13.35 -1.77 -10.45
CA ALA A 128 13.84 -3.11 -10.74
C ALA A 128 14.45 -3.79 -9.50
N TYR A 129 15.22 -3.06 -8.68
CA TYR A 129 15.71 -3.60 -7.41
C TYR A 129 14.59 -3.91 -6.42
N ALA A 130 13.53 -3.09 -6.36
CA ALA A 130 12.40 -3.36 -5.49
C ALA A 130 11.62 -4.62 -5.92
N ASP A 131 11.48 -4.83 -7.23
CA ASP A 131 10.83 -6.02 -7.81
C ASP A 131 11.63 -7.30 -7.48
N ASP A 132 12.97 -7.22 -7.50
CA ASP A 132 13.88 -8.29 -7.08
C ASP A 132 14.04 -8.42 -5.54
N VAL A 133 13.25 -7.66 -4.76
CA VAL A 133 13.30 -7.64 -3.28
C VAL A 133 14.69 -7.23 -2.75
N ARG A 134 15.46 -6.48 -3.53
CA ARG A 134 16.77 -5.90 -3.19
C ARG A 134 16.60 -4.51 -2.58
N PHE A 135 15.92 -4.45 -1.44
CA PHE A 135 15.52 -3.20 -0.80
C PHE A 135 16.67 -2.31 -0.29
N ASP A 136 17.83 -2.90 0.00
CA ASP A 136 19.06 -2.17 0.32
C ASP A 136 19.54 -1.33 -0.88
N LEU A 137 19.48 -1.89 -2.08
CA LEU A 137 19.84 -1.20 -3.32
C LEU A 137 18.75 -0.21 -3.75
N ALA A 138 17.48 -0.63 -3.68
CA ALA A 138 16.35 0.22 -4.04
C ALA A 138 16.23 1.49 -3.16
N ALA A 139 16.69 1.41 -1.90
CA ALA A 139 16.69 2.52 -0.95
C ALA A 139 17.83 3.53 -1.17
N SER A 140 18.87 3.17 -1.93
CA SER A 140 20.08 3.97 -2.06
C SER A 140 19.82 5.31 -2.76
N GLY A 141 19.92 6.43 -2.02
CA GLY A 141 19.71 7.78 -2.56
C GLY A 141 18.26 8.10 -2.93
N LEU A 142 17.31 7.32 -2.42
CA LEU A 142 15.89 7.45 -2.76
C LEU A 142 15.28 8.78 -2.28
N ASP A 143 15.75 9.32 -1.17
CA ASP A 143 15.34 10.63 -0.64
C ASP A 143 15.70 11.78 -1.59
N ALA A 144 16.97 11.84 -2.02
CA ALA A 144 17.41 12.83 -3.00
C ALA A 144 16.70 12.65 -4.34
N LEU A 145 16.55 11.41 -4.81
CA LEU A 145 15.82 11.10 -6.04
C LEU A 145 14.38 11.63 -6.01
N VAL A 146 13.65 11.42 -4.90
CA VAL A 146 12.29 11.95 -4.73
C VAL A 146 12.29 13.47 -4.78
N THR A 147 13.19 14.14 -4.07
CA THR A 147 13.25 15.61 -4.05
C THR A 147 13.55 16.18 -5.43
N GLU A 148 14.60 15.69 -6.09
CA GLU A 148 15.05 16.20 -7.39
C GLU A 148 14.02 15.95 -8.50
N LEU A 149 13.31 14.82 -8.46
CA LEU A 149 12.22 14.55 -9.38
C LEU A 149 11.05 15.53 -9.21
N HIS A 150 10.70 15.92 -7.97
CA HIS A 150 9.71 16.97 -7.76
C HIS A 150 10.20 18.32 -8.27
N VAL A 151 11.48 18.66 -8.05
CA VAL A 151 12.08 19.89 -8.60
C VAL A 151 11.98 19.92 -10.13
N GLN A 152 12.30 18.82 -10.82
CA GLN A 152 12.13 18.75 -12.28
C GLN A 152 10.66 18.82 -12.71
N ALA A 153 9.75 18.19 -11.96
CA ALA A 153 8.32 18.23 -12.25
C ALA A 153 7.70 19.63 -12.13
N VAL A 154 8.28 20.51 -11.30
CA VAL A 154 7.83 21.91 -11.11
C VAL A 154 8.60 22.89 -11.99
N ALA A 155 9.93 22.86 -11.91
CA ALA A 155 10.79 23.87 -12.51
C ALA A 155 11.33 23.52 -13.90
N GLY A 156 11.25 22.25 -14.32
CA GLY A 156 11.76 21.78 -15.62
C GLY A 156 11.01 22.32 -16.83
N GLY A 157 11.56 22.09 -18.03
CA GLY A 157 10.85 22.30 -19.29
C GLY A 157 9.68 21.33 -19.45
N GLU A 158 8.80 21.54 -20.44
CA GLU A 158 7.59 20.71 -20.61
C GLU A 158 7.89 19.21 -20.72
N ASP A 159 8.86 18.83 -21.56
CA ASP A 159 9.29 17.44 -21.72
C ASP A 159 9.91 16.89 -20.42
N ASP A 160 10.78 17.67 -19.78
CA ASP A 160 11.41 17.28 -18.53
C ASP A 160 10.38 17.07 -17.42
N ARG A 161 9.36 17.93 -17.33
CA ARG A 161 8.26 17.77 -16.37
C ARG A 161 7.51 16.46 -16.60
N ARG A 162 7.18 16.14 -17.85
CA ARG A 162 6.48 14.89 -18.19
C ARG A 162 7.32 13.66 -17.83
N THR A 163 8.62 13.67 -18.15
CA THR A 163 9.55 12.60 -17.78
C THR A 163 9.69 12.47 -16.26
N ALA A 164 9.80 13.60 -15.55
CA ALA A 164 9.91 13.61 -14.09
C ALA A 164 8.64 13.06 -13.42
N LEU A 165 7.45 13.43 -13.88
CA LEU A 165 6.17 12.90 -13.37
C LEU A 165 6.07 11.38 -13.54
N ALA A 166 6.46 10.85 -14.71
CA ALA A 166 6.49 9.41 -14.94
C ALA A 166 7.49 8.69 -14.00
N ALA A 167 8.68 9.26 -13.82
CA ALA A 167 9.69 8.72 -12.91
C ALA A 167 9.27 8.85 -11.42
N LEU A 168 8.50 9.88 -11.05
CA LEU A 168 7.91 10.00 -9.71
C LEU A 168 6.96 8.86 -9.37
N VAL A 169 6.15 8.40 -10.35
CA VAL A 169 5.29 7.22 -10.17
C VAL A 169 6.15 6.00 -9.79
N GLN A 170 7.25 5.77 -10.49
CA GLN A 170 8.17 4.65 -10.19
C GLN A 170 8.83 4.80 -8.82
N ALA A 171 9.41 5.97 -8.51
CA ALA A 171 10.07 6.21 -7.23
C ALA A 171 9.10 6.06 -6.04
N THR A 172 7.86 6.53 -6.17
CA THR A 172 6.85 6.39 -5.10
C THR A 172 6.32 4.97 -4.92
N ILE A 173 6.34 4.13 -5.97
CA ILE A 173 6.11 2.69 -5.86
C ILE A 173 7.20 2.04 -5.00
N VAL A 174 8.48 2.40 -5.22
CA VAL A 174 9.60 1.92 -4.40
C VAL A 174 9.45 2.33 -2.94
N VAL A 175 9.16 3.62 -2.68
CA VAL A 175 8.92 4.10 -1.30
C VAL A 175 7.76 3.35 -0.65
N ARG A 176 6.64 3.14 -1.37
CA ARG A 176 5.49 2.37 -0.86
C ARG A 176 5.90 0.94 -0.52
N ALA A 177 6.67 0.27 -1.38
CA ALA A 177 7.11 -1.10 -1.16
C ALA A 177 8.00 -1.20 0.09
N LEU A 178 9.00 -0.34 0.22
CA LEU A 178 9.88 -0.25 1.39
C LEU A 178 9.09 0.02 2.68
N ALA A 179 8.28 1.09 2.68
CA ALA A 179 7.49 1.50 3.82
C ALA A 179 6.48 0.41 4.23
N GLY A 180 5.82 -0.22 3.24
CA GLY A 180 4.87 -1.29 3.47
C GLY A 180 5.50 -2.56 4.05
N THR A 181 6.71 -2.93 3.61
CA THR A 181 7.45 -4.09 4.12
C THR A 181 7.93 -3.86 5.55
N LEU A 182 8.38 -2.64 5.87
CA LEU A 182 8.93 -2.28 7.18
C LEU A 182 7.88 -1.81 8.20
N GLY A 183 6.62 -1.68 7.78
CA GLY A 183 5.51 -1.29 8.66
C GLY A 183 5.33 0.22 8.87
N TYR A 184 5.90 1.06 8.01
CA TYR A 184 5.68 2.51 7.99
C TYR A 184 4.43 2.86 7.18
N ALA A 185 3.26 2.52 7.71
CA ALA A 185 1.99 2.59 6.96
C ALA A 185 1.62 4.02 6.49
N GLU A 186 1.80 5.04 7.35
CA GLU A 186 1.53 6.43 7.00
C GLU A 186 2.46 6.94 5.88
N LEU A 187 3.74 6.55 5.91
CA LEU A 187 4.69 6.88 4.84
C LEU A 187 4.26 6.25 3.50
N ALA A 188 3.79 5.00 3.53
CA ALA A 188 3.27 4.34 2.34
C ALA A 188 2.03 5.05 1.76
N VAL A 189 1.15 5.59 2.61
CA VAL A 189 0.01 6.40 2.18
C VAL A 189 0.46 7.73 1.57
N THR A 190 1.42 8.41 2.17
CA THR A 190 1.97 9.66 1.61
C THR A 190 2.62 9.43 0.25
N ALA A 191 3.46 8.39 0.13
CA ALA A 191 4.13 8.05 -1.13
C ALA A 191 3.11 7.74 -2.24
N THR A 192 2.12 6.90 -1.96
CA THR A 192 1.08 6.57 -2.95
C THR A 192 0.23 7.75 -3.36
N ARG A 193 -0.03 8.68 -2.44
CA ARG A 193 -0.70 9.94 -2.78
C ARG A 193 0.13 10.77 -3.75
N ARG A 194 1.43 10.94 -3.48
CA ARG A 194 2.33 11.70 -4.38
C ARG A 194 2.41 11.09 -5.78
N GLY A 195 2.56 9.77 -5.89
CA GLY A 195 2.56 9.11 -7.20
C GLY A 195 1.21 9.21 -7.92
N TYR A 196 0.10 9.14 -7.18
CA TYR A 196 -1.23 9.32 -7.76
C TYR A 196 -1.46 10.74 -8.29
N ASP A 197 -1.04 11.76 -7.53
CA ASP A 197 -1.11 13.16 -7.95
C ASP A 197 -0.24 13.36 -9.22
N ALA A 198 0.94 12.73 -9.28
CA ALA A 198 1.82 12.78 -10.46
C ALA A 198 1.19 12.09 -11.69
N ALA A 199 0.61 10.90 -11.52
CA ALA A 199 -0.09 10.18 -12.59
C ALA A 199 -1.28 10.97 -13.15
N ARG A 200 -2.06 11.62 -12.27
CA ARG A 200 -3.16 12.51 -12.65
C ARG A 200 -2.65 13.72 -13.44
N ARG A 201 -1.56 14.35 -12.99
CA ARG A 201 -0.96 15.51 -13.68
C ARG A 201 -0.37 15.15 -15.05
N LEU A 202 0.08 13.90 -15.22
CA LEU A 202 0.57 13.38 -16.50
C LEU A 202 -0.55 13.02 -17.48
N GLU A 203 -1.80 12.94 -16.99
CA GLU A 203 -2.98 12.54 -17.77
C GLU A 203 -2.79 11.14 -18.39
N ARG A 204 -2.26 10.20 -17.60
CA ARG A 204 -2.00 8.81 -18.00
C ARG A 204 -2.91 7.83 -17.25
N PRO A 205 -4.04 7.40 -17.85
CA PRO A 205 -5.05 6.57 -17.18
C PRO A 205 -4.48 5.26 -16.62
N ASP A 206 -3.59 4.61 -17.35
CA ASP A 206 -2.88 3.40 -16.93
C ASP A 206 -2.12 3.60 -15.61
N LEU A 207 -1.37 4.71 -15.49
CA LEU A 207 -0.64 5.04 -14.26
C LEU A 207 -1.58 5.47 -13.13
N VAL A 208 -2.68 6.15 -13.45
CA VAL A 208 -3.71 6.50 -12.46
C VAL A 208 -4.31 5.24 -11.85
N GLY A 209 -4.64 4.23 -12.67
CA GLY A 209 -5.12 2.92 -12.23
C GLY A 209 -4.11 2.18 -11.35
N LEU A 210 -2.86 2.11 -11.80
CA LEU A 210 -1.77 1.49 -11.02
C LEU A 210 -1.60 2.15 -9.64
N MET A 211 -1.61 3.49 -9.59
CA MET A 211 -1.47 4.21 -8.32
C MET A 211 -2.72 4.11 -7.45
N ALA A 212 -3.91 4.05 -8.05
CA ALA A 212 -5.17 3.81 -7.32
C ALA A 212 -5.14 2.43 -6.62
N MET A 213 -4.64 1.40 -7.30
CA MET A 213 -4.46 0.07 -6.71
C MET A 213 -3.52 0.14 -5.50
N GLY A 214 -2.36 0.81 -5.64
CA GLY A 214 -1.42 1.01 -4.52
C GLY A 214 -2.05 1.76 -3.34
N ARG A 215 -2.89 2.76 -3.60
CA ARG A 215 -3.64 3.52 -2.58
C ARG A 215 -4.70 2.67 -1.88
N ALA A 216 -5.48 1.89 -2.62
CA ALA A 216 -6.49 1.00 -2.06
C ALA A 216 -5.85 -0.03 -1.12
N MET A 217 -4.73 -0.64 -1.52
CA MET A 217 -4.00 -1.61 -0.69
C MET A 217 -3.44 -0.99 0.59
N THR A 218 -2.83 0.19 0.52
CA THR A 218 -2.24 0.88 1.68
C THR A 218 -3.30 1.36 2.67
N LEU A 219 -4.38 1.98 2.19
CA LEU A 219 -5.52 2.38 3.02
C LEU A 219 -6.24 1.19 3.65
N GLY A 220 -6.38 0.09 2.92
CA GLY A 220 -6.94 -1.15 3.45
C GLY A 220 -6.15 -1.68 4.66
N ARG A 221 -4.81 -1.61 4.62
CA ARG A 221 -3.94 -2.02 5.75
C ARG A 221 -4.07 -1.10 6.98
N LEU A 222 -4.50 0.15 6.78
CA LEU A 222 -4.81 1.08 7.87
C LEU A 222 -6.23 0.87 8.45
N GLY A 223 -7.03 -0.04 7.88
CA GLY A 223 -8.43 -0.18 8.23
C GLY A 223 -9.34 0.89 7.62
N ALA A 224 -8.81 1.80 6.79
CA ALA A 224 -9.58 2.83 6.07
C ALA A 224 -10.32 2.25 4.84
N ARG A 225 -11.01 1.12 5.05
CA ARG A 225 -11.63 0.26 4.02
C ARG A 225 -12.60 1.03 3.12
N ARG A 226 -13.50 1.81 3.73
CA ARG A 226 -14.45 2.66 3.00
C ARG A 226 -13.77 3.64 2.04
N ARG A 227 -12.59 4.17 2.40
CA ARG A 227 -11.85 5.10 1.54
C ARG A 227 -11.09 4.35 0.45
N ALA A 228 -10.57 3.16 0.75
CA ALA A 228 -9.93 2.29 -0.23
C ALA A 228 -10.92 1.90 -1.34
N GLU A 229 -12.12 1.47 -0.96
CA GLU A 229 -13.21 1.16 -1.89
C GLU A 229 -13.61 2.37 -2.74
N ALA A 230 -13.92 3.51 -2.11
CA ALA A 230 -14.33 4.70 -2.85
C ALA A 230 -13.28 5.17 -3.90
N ILE A 231 -11.99 4.99 -3.63
CA ILE A 231 -10.94 5.29 -4.63
C ILE A 231 -10.97 4.27 -5.76
N ALA A 232 -11.07 2.99 -5.44
CA ALA A 232 -11.10 1.93 -6.43
C ALA A 232 -12.31 2.08 -7.36
N GLU A 233 -13.51 2.25 -6.82
CA GLU A 233 -14.74 2.48 -7.61
C GLU A 233 -14.62 3.69 -8.53
N THR A 234 -14.24 4.85 -7.97
CA THR A 234 -14.10 6.09 -8.76
C THR A 234 -13.14 5.90 -9.95
N VAL A 235 -12.00 5.26 -9.72
CA VAL A 235 -11.00 5.08 -10.77
C VAL A 235 -11.39 3.96 -11.73
N LEU A 236 -12.06 2.90 -11.28
CA LEU A 236 -12.60 1.86 -12.15
C LEU A 236 -13.64 2.44 -13.12
N ASP A 237 -14.54 3.30 -12.63
CA ASP A 237 -15.54 3.98 -13.46
C ASP A 237 -14.88 4.88 -14.52
N GLU A 238 -13.83 5.61 -14.15
CA GLU A 238 -13.06 6.42 -15.10
C GLU A 238 -12.37 5.53 -16.16
N LEU A 239 -11.66 4.48 -15.73
CA LEU A 239 -10.95 3.56 -16.64
C LEU A 239 -11.89 2.73 -17.51
N ALA A 240 -13.15 2.59 -17.13
CA ALA A 240 -14.17 1.94 -17.96
C ALA A 240 -14.57 2.80 -19.18
N THR A 241 -14.32 4.11 -19.14
CA THR A 241 -14.56 5.03 -20.27
C THR A 241 -13.42 5.08 -21.28
N GLU A 242 -12.24 4.57 -20.90
CA GLU A 242 -11.09 4.48 -21.78
C GLU A 242 -11.27 3.38 -22.85
N PRO A 243 -10.60 3.47 -24.00
CA PRO A 243 -10.61 2.41 -25.00
C PRO A 243 -10.21 1.06 -24.40
N GLY A 244 -10.90 -0.01 -24.84
CA GLY A 244 -10.56 -1.37 -24.46
C GLY A 244 -9.16 -1.79 -24.93
N PRO A 245 -8.63 -2.93 -24.44
CA PRO A 245 -7.31 -3.42 -24.83
C PRO A 245 -7.22 -3.61 -26.35
N SER A 246 -6.09 -3.22 -26.92
CA SER A 246 -5.76 -3.41 -28.32
C SER A 246 -4.46 -4.20 -28.47
N SER A 247 -4.11 -4.60 -29.69
CA SER A 247 -2.83 -5.24 -29.96
C SER A 247 -1.62 -4.31 -29.72
N GLU A 248 -1.83 -2.99 -29.68
CA GLU A 248 -0.78 -1.99 -29.53
C GLU A 248 -0.64 -1.48 -28.09
N ASP A 249 -1.74 -1.49 -27.32
CA ASP A 249 -1.77 -1.01 -25.94
C ASP A 249 -2.78 -1.79 -25.09
N THR A 250 -2.27 -2.43 -24.05
CA THR A 250 -3.02 -3.18 -23.03
C THR A 250 -2.92 -2.56 -21.64
N THR A 251 -2.16 -1.47 -21.48
CA THR A 251 -1.73 -0.95 -20.17
C THR A 251 -2.90 -0.48 -19.29
N VAL A 252 -3.89 0.19 -19.89
CA VAL A 252 -5.11 0.61 -19.19
C VAL A 252 -5.91 -0.59 -18.69
N ALA A 253 -6.03 -1.64 -19.52
CA ALA A 253 -6.75 -2.86 -19.16
C ALA A 253 -6.02 -3.62 -18.05
N GLN A 254 -4.68 -3.71 -18.10
CA GLN A 254 -3.86 -4.28 -17.02
C GLN A 254 -4.04 -3.51 -15.70
N ALA A 255 -3.98 -2.17 -15.75
CA ALA A 255 -4.20 -1.32 -14.59
C ALA A 255 -5.60 -1.51 -13.99
N ARG A 256 -6.63 -1.64 -14.84
CA ARG A 256 -8.01 -1.90 -14.42
C ARG A 256 -8.15 -3.27 -13.79
N GLY A 257 -7.54 -4.30 -14.36
CA GLY A 257 -7.52 -5.66 -13.81
C GLY A 257 -6.85 -5.71 -12.43
N MET A 258 -5.68 -5.10 -12.30
CA MET A 258 -4.98 -4.98 -11.00
C MET A 258 -5.82 -4.23 -9.95
N LEU A 259 -6.52 -3.17 -10.36
CA LEU A 259 -7.39 -2.42 -9.46
C LEU A 259 -8.59 -3.26 -9.00
N HIS A 260 -9.22 -4.03 -9.90
CA HIS A 260 -10.27 -4.99 -9.54
C HIS A 260 -9.78 -6.05 -8.55
N LEU A 261 -8.58 -6.62 -8.73
CA LEU A 261 -7.99 -7.55 -7.77
C LEU A 261 -7.83 -6.91 -6.38
N SER A 262 -7.41 -5.64 -6.32
CA SER A 262 -7.28 -4.93 -5.05
C SER A 262 -8.64 -4.62 -4.41
N ALA A 263 -9.67 -4.33 -5.21
CA ALA A 263 -11.03 -4.10 -4.75
C ALA A 263 -11.64 -5.39 -4.19
N ALA A 264 -11.47 -6.53 -4.87
CA ALA A 264 -11.88 -7.84 -4.37
C ALA A 264 -11.29 -8.15 -2.99
N LEU A 265 -10.00 -7.82 -2.77
CA LEU A 265 -9.35 -7.99 -1.46
C LEU A 265 -9.97 -7.10 -0.37
N VAL A 266 -10.47 -5.91 -0.71
CA VAL A 266 -11.19 -5.04 0.22
C VAL A 266 -12.58 -5.63 0.51
N SER A 267 -13.32 -6.07 -0.50
CA SER A 267 -14.66 -6.66 -0.36
C SER A 267 -14.65 -7.91 0.53
N VAL A 268 -13.67 -8.80 0.37
CA VAL A 268 -13.50 -9.98 1.25
C VAL A 268 -13.26 -9.57 2.71
N ARG A 269 -12.55 -8.47 2.98
CA ARG A 269 -12.32 -7.99 4.36
C ARG A 269 -13.60 -7.46 4.99
N ASP A 270 -14.54 -6.99 4.18
CA ASP A 270 -15.86 -6.51 4.62
C ASP A 270 -16.92 -7.62 4.66
N GLY A 271 -16.57 -8.86 4.27
CA GLY A 271 -17.51 -9.97 4.20
C GLY A 271 -18.51 -9.86 3.05
N ARG A 272 -18.17 -9.11 2.00
CA ARG A 272 -18.95 -8.96 0.76
C ARG A 272 -18.39 -9.90 -0.30
N ASP A 273 -18.68 -11.19 -0.11
CA ASP A 273 -18.12 -12.26 -0.93
C ASP A 273 -18.63 -12.22 -2.38
N ASP A 274 -19.88 -11.78 -2.58
CA ASP A 274 -20.46 -11.60 -3.93
C ASP A 274 -19.75 -10.48 -4.69
N ASP A 275 -19.60 -9.29 -4.09
CA ASP A 275 -18.85 -8.17 -4.69
C ASP A 275 -17.40 -8.55 -4.99
N ALA A 276 -16.78 -9.37 -4.13
CA ALA A 276 -15.44 -9.88 -4.38
C ALA A 276 -15.40 -10.81 -5.61
N ALA A 277 -16.40 -11.66 -5.79
CA ALA A 277 -16.50 -12.56 -6.94
C ALA A 277 -16.74 -11.78 -8.24
N ASP A 278 -17.54 -10.72 -8.21
CA ASP A 278 -17.78 -9.84 -9.36
C ASP A 278 -16.48 -9.16 -9.80
N HIS A 279 -15.71 -8.59 -8.85
CA HIS A 279 -14.40 -8.01 -9.15
C HIS A 279 -13.40 -9.03 -9.70
N LEU A 280 -13.39 -10.26 -9.19
CA LEU A 280 -12.51 -11.32 -9.72
C LEU A 280 -12.91 -11.72 -11.15
N THR A 281 -14.22 -11.73 -11.45
CA THR A 281 -14.74 -12.03 -12.79
C THR A 281 -14.30 -10.95 -13.78
N GLU A 282 -14.43 -9.67 -13.42
CA GLU A 282 -13.94 -8.55 -14.24
C GLU A 282 -12.43 -8.59 -14.44
N ALA A 283 -11.66 -8.87 -13.38
CA ALA A 283 -10.22 -9.01 -13.47
C ALA A 283 -9.81 -10.15 -14.42
N GLN A 284 -10.47 -11.31 -14.33
CA GLN A 284 -10.21 -12.45 -15.22
C GLN A 284 -10.55 -12.13 -16.68
N SER A 285 -11.68 -11.48 -16.92
CA SER A 285 -12.07 -11.04 -18.26
C SER A 285 -10.99 -10.14 -18.89
N LEU A 286 -10.44 -9.19 -18.13
CA LEU A 286 -9.35 -8.33 -18.62
C LEU A 286 -8.04 -9.10 -18.84
N ALA A 287 -7.71 -10.03 -17.95
CA ALA A 287 -6.53 -10.89 -18.05
C ALA A 287 -6.54 -11.69 -19.38
N ASP A 288 -7.68 -12.31 -19.71
CA ASP A 288 -7.88 -13.08 -20.95
C ASP A 288 -7.62 -12.26 -22.23
N HIS A 289 -7.80 -10.93 -22.18
CA HIS A 289 -7.60 -10.01 -23.31
C HIS A 289 -6.24 -9.30 -23.30
N THR A 290 -5.49 -9.38 -22.20
CA THR A 290 -4.17 -8.76 -22.06
C THR A 290 -3.03 -9.77 -22.17
N GLY A 291 -3.33 -11.08 -22.12
CA GLY A 291 -2.37 -12.16 -22.30
C GLY A 291 -1.58 -12.53 -21.04
N GLU A 292 -2.03 -12.07 -19.88
CA GLU A 292 -1.49 -12.39 -18.54
C GLU A 292 -2.45 -13.26 -17.72
#